data_AF-A0A0D9XB41-F1
#
_entry.id   AF-A0A0D9XB41-F1
#
_cell.length_a   1.000
_cell.length_b   1.000
_cell.length_c   1.000
_cell.angle_alpha   90.00
_cell.angle_beta   90.00
_cell.angle_gamma   90.00
#
_symmetry.space_group_name_H-M   'P 1'
#
loop_
_entity.id
_entity.type
_entity.pdbx_description
1 polymer ?
#
loop_
_entity_poly.entity_id
_entity_poly.type
_entity_poly.pdbx_seq_one_letter_code
_entity_poly.pdbx_strand_id
1 'polypeptide(L)'
;MGGYEKGESPAEGGVILGVDGGTTNTVCVCLPAAMPPPDSPSAVPVLSRAIAGCSNRNSVGGGRGQPWPTVCGEVLGSRIWPQTVRPAVVRAIRRRPLLTLATVRGRHARCRQAWSALCLLFRLIPLSFAFFMWSTLPGELAFELLAQGPVACDRCLVQDPRQEDRANSELLHRLGHPWVPVSSLEALSWCSSLLPSGVNGALDVVSFLKARQEESAALETLEQVMTQALAMANTDRSAVRAVCLAVSGVNHPSDQQRMLDWIRDLFPGHAKFYVENDAVAALASGTMGKLHGCVLIAGTGSIAYGVTEDGKVARAAGAGPVLGDWGSGYGIAAQALTAVIKAYDGRGPHTNLTREILRKLELSSPDELIGWTYADPSWARIAALVPVVVSSADDGDEVANKILHDSVQELADSVVAVVRRLTLCGEGHGKDKFPLVLVGGVLEGNKKWNISGEVVRCISKVFPGVHPIRPEVEPAIGAALLAWSHHRKGLKLENGS
;
A
#
# COMPACT_ATOMS: atom_id res chain seq x y z
N MET A 1 -22.09 -36.04 11.62
CA MET A 1 -22.68 -36.01 10.26
C MET A 1 -23.95 -35.19 10.32
N GLY A 2 -23.89 -33.93 9.90
CA GLY A 2 -25.04 -33.10 9.57
C GLY A 2 -24.74 -32.52 8.19
N GLY A 3 -25.53 -32.93 7.20
CA GLY A 3 -25.27 -32.62 5.79
C GLY A 3 -25.53 -31.15 5.48
N TYR A 4 -24.66 -30.57 4.65
CA TYR A 4 -25.04 -29.41 3.84
C TYR A 4 -26.21 -29.84 2.95
N GLU A 5 -27.38 -29.23 3.14
CA GLU A 5 -28.46 -29.32 2.17
C GLU A 5 -27.96 -28.70 0.85
N LYS A 6 -28.10 -29.47 -0.24
CA LYS A 6 -27.83 -29.01 -1.60
C LYS A 6 -28.88 -27.97 -1.97
N GLY A 7 -28.55 -26.69 -1.88
CA GLY A 7 -29.42 -25.64 -2.39
C GLY A 7 -28.96 -24.21 -2.12
N GLU A 8 -28.37 -23.95 -0.95
CA GLU A 8 -28.02 -22.58 -0.55
C GLU A 8 -26.61 -22.22 -1.03
N SER A 9 -26.47 -21.05 -1.67
CA SER A 9 -25.15 -20.48 -1.95
C SER A 9 -24.41 -20.26 -0.63
N PRO A 10 -23.10 -20.55 -0.51
CA PRO A 10 -22.31 -20.24 0.70
C PRO A 10 -22.42 -18.77 1.17
N ALA A 11 -22.89 -17.88 0.30
CA ALA A 11 -23.14 -16.47 0.56
C ALA A 11 -24.49 -16.16 1.24
N GLU A 12 -25.44 -17.10 1.33
CA GLU A 12 -26.77 -16.85 1.93
C GLU A 12 -26.70 -16.55 3.45
N GLY A 13 -25.67 -17.05 4.14
CA GLY A 13 -25.35 -16.70 5.52
C GLY A 13 -24.56 -15.38 5.68
N GLY A 14 -24.25 -14.69 4.59
CA GLY A 14 -23.33 -13.55 4.54
C GLY A 14 -21.85 -13.95 4.50
N VAL A 15 -20.98 -12.96 4.32
CA VAL A 15 -19.54 -13.16 4.14
C VAL A 15 -18.68 -12.27 5.04
N ILE A 16 -17.43 -12.69 5.24
CA ILE A 16 -16.39 -11.98 5.99
C ILE A 16 -15.26 -11.65 5.03
N LEU A 17 -14.79 -10.40 5.06
CA LEU A 17 -13.62 -9.97 4.30
C LEU A 17 -12.41 -9.82 5.22
N GLY A 18 -11.28 -10.37 4.81
CA GLY A 18 -9.97 -10.09 5.39
C GLY A 18 -9.08 -9.44 4.37
N VAL A 19 -8.52 -8.30 4.70
CA VAL A 19 -7.62 -7.54 3.83
C VAL A 19 -6.27 -7.40 4.49
N ASP A 20 -5.23 -7.79 3.76
CA ASP A 20 -3.82 -7.54 4.10
C ASP A 20 -3.26 -6.50 3.13
N GLY A 21 -3.11 -5.27 3.61
CA GLY A 21 -2.55 -4.14 2.91
C GLY A 21 -1.05 -4.01 3.15
N GLY A 22 -0.27 -4.85 2.47
CA GLY A 22 1.17 -4.89 2.59
C GLY A 22 1.91 -3.81 1.80
N THR A 23 3.22 -3.77 1.99
CA THR A 23 4.15 -2.84 1.31
C THR A 23 4.34 -3.13 -0.17
N THR A 24 3.97 -4.33 -0.62
CA THR A 24 4.22 -4.81 -1.99
C THR A 24 2.91 -5.10 -2.72
N ASN A 25 2.00 -5.82 -2.08
CA ASN A 25 0.69 -6.18 -2.63
C ASN A 25 -0.39 -5.97 -1.57
N THR A 26 -1.61 -5.75 -2.03
CA THR A 26 -2.81 -5.79 -1.21
C THR A 26 -3.58 -7.04 -1.56
N VAL A 27 -3.91 -7.86 -0.56
CA VAL A 27 -4.68 -9.10 -0.77
C VAL A 27 -5.99 -9.00 -0.02
N CYS A 28 -7.09 -9.38 -0.66
CA CYS A 28 -8.39 -9.56 -0.02
C CYS A 28 -8.85 -11.00 -0.19
N VAL A 29 -9.32 -11.60 0.90
CA VAL A 29 -9.97 -12.92 0.90
C VAL A 29 -11.40 -12.81 1.41
N CYS A 30 -12.28 -13.62 0.83
CA CYS A 30 -13.67 -13.72 1.22
C CYS A 30 -13.93 -15.09 1.86
N LEU A 31 -14.44 -15.10 3.08
CA LEU A 31 -14.84 -16.32 3.82
C LEU A 31 -16.37 -16.31 4.04
N PRO A 32 -17.04 -17.47 4.17
CA PRO A 32 -18.43 -17.52 4.61
C PRO A 32 -18.54 -17.08 6.07
N ALA A 33 -19.53 -16.27 6.42
CA ALA A 33 -19.75 -15.83 7.81
C ALA A 33 -20.21 -16.99 8.71
N ALA A 34 -21.08 -17.85 8.17
CA ALA A 34 -21.58 -19.05 8.82
C ALA A 34 -20.65 -20.25 8.57
N MET A 35 -19.45 -20.23 9.16
CA MET A 35 -18.54 -21.37 9.22
C MET A 35 -18.29 -21.86 10.65
N PRO A 36 -18.03 -23.18 10.85
CA PRO A 36 -17.53 -23.67 12.14
C PRO A 36 -16.12 -23.11 12.42
N PRO A 37 -15.66 -23.13 13.70
CA PRO A 37 -14.25 -22.88 13.97
C PRO A 37 -13.35 -23.79 13.13
N PRO A 38 -12.34 -23.25 12.43
CA PRO A 38 -11.43 -24.08 11.67
C PRO A 38 -10.49 -24.82 12.62
N ASP A 39 -10.41 -26.14 12.48
CA ASP A 39 -9.51 -26.99 13.28
C ASP A 39 -8.06 -26.97 12.76
N SER A 40 -7.85 -26.55 11.51
CA SER A 40 -6.54 -26.41 10.86
C SER A 40 -6.53 -25.28 9.81
N PRO A 41 -5.36 -24.78 9.39
CA PRO A 41 -5.26 -23.78 8.33
C PRO A 41 -5.88 -24.24 7.00
N SER A 42 -5.68 -25.50 6.61
CA SER A 42 -6.24 -26.10 5.40
C SER A 42 -7.77 -26.23 5.41
N ALA A 43 -8.40 -26.13 6.58
CA ALA A 43 -9.84 -26.23 6.73
C ALA A 43 -10.57 -24.88 6.58
N VAL A 44 -9.84 -23.77 6.42
CA VAL A 44 -10.45 -22.45 6.25
C VAL A 44 -11.07 -22.34 4.84
N PRO A 45 -12.39 -22.20 4.71
CA PRO A 45 -13.07 -22.15 3.42
C PRO A 45 -12.94 -20.76 2.79
N VAL A 46 -12.00 -20.61 1.85
CA VAL A 46 -11.81 -19.39 1.07
C VAL A 46 -12.73 -19.42 -0.15
N LEU A 47 -13.75 -18.54 -0.18
CA LEU A 47 -14.67 -18.41 -1.32
C LEU A 47 -14.00 -17.74 -2.52
N SER A 48 -13.20 -16.72 -2.25
CA SER A 48 -12.45 -15.99 -3.27
C SER A 48 -11.22 -15.31 -2.68
N ARG A 49 -10.28 -14.99 -3.58
CA ARG A 49 -9.04 -14.30 -3.27
C ARG A 49 -8.70 -13.34 -4.41
N ALA A 50 -8.51 -12.07 -4.10
CA ALA A 50 -8.10 -11.03 -5.03
C ALA A 50 -6.79 -10.38 -4.59
N ILE A 51 -5.97 -10.00 -5.56
CA ILE A 51 -4.73 -9.25 -5.34
C ILE A 51 -4.77 -7.96 -6.17
N ALA A 52 -4.42 -6.85 -5.55
CA ALA A 52 -4.12 -5.60 -6.21
C ALA A 52 -2.71 -5.11 -5.84
N GLY A 53 -2.30 -3.98 -6.39
CA GLY A 53 -1.03 -3.33 -6.07
C GLY A 53 -0.90 -2.98 -4.57
N CYS A 54 0.15 -2.25 -4.21
CA CYS A 54 0.39 -1.83 -2.83
C CYS A 54 -0.68 -0.86 -2.31
N SER A 55 -1.04 -0.97 -1.03
CA SER A 55 -1.84 0.04 -0.30
C SER A 55 -0.98 0.93 0.60
N ASN A 56 0.36 0.80 0.54
CA ASN A 56 1.32 1.60 1.29
C ASN A 56 2.45 2.09 0.36
N ARG A 57 2.51 3.41 0.11
CA ARG A 57 3.50 4.00 -0.81
C ARG A 57 4.87 4.25 -0.19
N ASN A 58 5.02 4.26 1.14
CA ASN A 58 6.34 4.46 1.76
C ASN A 58 7.36 3.41 1.29
N SER A 59 6.91 2.22 0.87
CA SER A 59 7.78 1.14 0.37
C SER A 59 7.95 1.08 -1.15
N VAL A 60 7.14 1.81 -1.92
CA VAL A 60 7.17 1.82 -3.38
C VAL A 60 7.11 3.27 -3.85
N GLY A 61 8.31 3.79 -4.08
CA GLY A 61 8.54 5.09 -4.68
C GLY A 61 7.69 5.23 -5.93
N GLY A 62 7.07 6.40 -6.09
CA GLY A 62 6.25 6.72 -7.24
C GLY A 62 7.05 6.76 -8.53
N GLY A 63 7.35 5.60 -9.10
CA GLY A 63 7.91 5.47 -10.43
C GLY A 63 6.87 5.87 -11.46
N ARG A 64 7.09 7.00 -12.15
CA ARG A 64 6.38 7.28 -13.41
C ARG A 64 6.77 6.20 -14.41
N GLY A 65 5.80 5.42 -14.88
CA GLY A 65 5.94 4.64 -16.12
C GLY A 65 6.03 3.13 -16.02
N GLN A 66 5.70 2.49 -14.90
CA GLN A 66 5.43 1.04 -14.93
C GLN A 66 3.96 0.79 -15.30
N PRO A 67 3.65 -0.13 -16.24
CA PRO A 67 2.28 -0.58 -16.43
C PRO A 67 1.80 -1.22 -15.13
N TRP A 68 0.61 -0.83 -14.69
CA TRP A 68 -0.08 -1.43 -13.54
C TRP A 68 0.01 -2.96 -13.63
N PRO A 69 0.36 -3.67 -12.55
CA PRO A 69 0.39 -5.12 -12.58
C PRO A 69 -1.00 -5.64 -12.95
N THR A 70 -1.04 -6.57 -13.90
CA THR A 70 -2.25 -7.28 -14.29
C THR A 70 -2.84 -7.95 -13.06
N VAL A 71 -4.09 -7.62 -12.75
CA VAL A 71 -4.87 -8.24 -11.69
C VAL A 71 -5.06 -9.72 -12.02
N CYS A 72 -4.50 -10.61 -11.20
CA CYS A 72 -4.66 -12.06 -11.34
C CYS A 72 -5.60 -12.58 -10.25
N GLY A 73 -6.72 -13.19 -10.64
CA GLY A 73 -7.67 -13.84 -9.72
C GLY A 73 -7.63 -15.36 -9.89
N GLU A 74 -7.62 -16.09 -8.78
CA GLU A 74 -7.80 -17.55 -8.74
C GLU A 74 -9.10 -17.89 -8.00
N VAL A 75 -9.96 -18.71 -8.62
CA VAL A 75 -11.10 -19.33 -7.95
C VAL A 75 -10.65 -20.73 -7.51
N LEU A 76 -10.41 -20.90 -6.21
CA LEU A 76 -9.96 -22.19 -5.66
C LEU A 76 -11.17 -23.13 -5.47
N GLY A 77 -11.61 -23.73 -6.57
CA GLY A 77 -12.54 -24.87 -6.55
C GLY A 77 -11.79 -26.16 -6.20
N SER A 78 -12.35 -26.95 -5.29
CA SER A 78 -11.83 -28.25 -4.86
C SER A 78 -11.72 -29.25 -6.02
N ARG A 79 -10.57 -29.30 -6.71
CA ARG A 79 -10.17 -30.40 -7.61
C ARG A 79 -8.64 -30.46 -7.74
N ILE A 80 -8.08 -31.58 -7.29
CA ILE A 80 -6.71 -32.03 -7.49
C ILE A 80 -6.43 -32.13 -9.01
N TRP A 81 -5.24 -31.72 -9.48
CA TRP A 81 -4.37 -32.38 -10.50
C TRP A 81 -3.12 -31.51 -10.85
N PRO A 82 -2.03 -32.08 -11.41
CA PRO A 82 -0.63 -31.75 -11.10
C PRO A 82 0.09 -30.83 -12.10
N GLN A 83 1.27 -30.38 -11.65
CA GLN A 83 2.27 -29.57 -12.34
C GLN A 83 2.67 -30.09 -13.73
N THR A 84 2.56 -29.24 -14.76
CA THR A 84 3.63 -28.85 -15.72
C THR A 84 3.04 -27.99 -16.84
N VAL A 85 3.76 -26.94 -17.25
CA VAL A 85 3.99 -26.47 -18.65
C VAL A 85 4.40 -24.98 -18.66
N ARG A 86 5.52 -24.70 -19.34
CA ARG A 86 6.03 -23.40 -19.83
C ARG A 86 6.71 -23.69 -21.20
N PRO A 87 7.10 -22.70 -22.02
CA PRO A 87 6.35 -21.53 -22.51
C PRO A 87 6.63 -21.25 -24.02
N ALA A 88 5.74 -20.59 -24.78
CA ALA A 88 6.14 -19.99 -26.07
C ALA A 88 5.18 -18.87 -26.56
N VAL A 89 5.79 -17.91 -27.27
CA VAL A 89 5.19 -16.92 -28.18
C VAL A 89 4.68 -15.61 -27.55
N VAL A 90 5.52 -14.57 -27.55
CA VAL A 90 5.25 -13.28 -28.24
C VAL A 90 6.59 -12.62 -28.61
N ARG A 91 7.00 -12.75 -29.88
CA ARG A 91 8.13 -12.02 -30.48
C ARG A 91 7.79 -11.71 -31.94
N ALA A 92 7.14 -10.58 -32.19
CA ALA A 92 7.03 -9.87 -33.47
C ALA A 92 6.13 -8.66 -33.16
N ILE A 93 6.60 -7.41 -33.19
CA ILE A 93 6.64 -6.59 -34.39
C ILE A 93 7.70 -5.50 -34.17
N ARG A 94 8.79 -5.58 -34.95
CA ARG A 94 9.75 -4.48 -35.18
C ARG A 94 10.13 -4.56 -36.67
N ARG A 95 10.04 -3.40 -37.37
CA ARG A 95 10.55 -2.99 -38.71
C ARG A 95 9.40 -2.61 -39.65
N ARG A 96 9.11 -1.33 -39.95
CA ARG A 96 9.79 -0.29 -40.81
C ARG A 96 8.78 0.12 -41.92
N PRO A 97 8.94 1.22 -42.71
CA PRO A 97 9.38 2.59 -42.44
C PRO A 97 8.46 3.68 -43.10
N LEU A 98 8.87 4.95 -42.95
CA LEU A 98 8.34 6.21 -43.50
C LEU A 98 8.13 6.25 -45.04
N LEU A 99 7.11 6.98 -45.50
CA LEU A 99 7.05 7.69 -46.80
C LEU A 99 5.94 8.75 -46.81
N THR A 100 6.04 9.66 -47.78
CA THR A 100 5.79 11.11 -47.72
C THR A 100 4.42 11.59 -48.22
N LEU A 101 4.04 12.78 -47.75
CA LEU A 101 3.13 13.81 -48.29
C LEU A 101 2.48 13.60 -49.68
N ALA A 102 1.14 13.70 -49.72
CA ALA A 102 0.41 14.30 -50.85
C ALA A 102 -0.82 15.07 -50.37
N THR A 103 -0.93 16.29 -50.88
CA THR A 103 -1.93 17.33 -50.65
C THR A 103 -3.29 17.03 -51.30
N VAL A 104 -4.39 17.31 -50.60
CA VAL A 104 -5.66 17.77 -51.23
C VAL A 104 -6.21 18.96 -50.44
N ARG A 105 -6.39 20.07 -51.17
CA ARG A 105 -6.95 21.36 -50.76
C ARG A 105 -8.46 21.28 -50.57
N GLY A 106 -9.01 21.98 -49.58
CA GLY A 106 -10.46 22.21 -49.50
C GLY A 106 -10.99 22.96 -48.27
N ARG A 107 -10.79 24.29 -48.24
CA ARG A 107 -11.60 25.35 -47.60
C ARG A 107 -12.43 25.02 -46.33
N HIS A 108 -11.97 25.50 -45.17
CA HIS A 108 -12.70 26.45 -44.30
C HIS A 108 -11.74 26.99 -43.22
N ALA A 109 -10.90 27.94 -43.64
CA ALA A 109 -10.05 28.73 -42.76
C ALA A 109 -10.87 29.90 -42.20
N ARG A 110 -11.30 29.80 -40.94
CA ARG A 110 -11.67 30.91 -40.03
C ARG A 110 -11.97 30.34 -38.64
N CYS A 111 -10.93 29.88 -37.95
CA CYS A 111 -10.93 29.62 -36.48
C CYS A 111 -9.53 29.36 -35.89
N ARG A 112 -8.44 29.41 -36.67
CA ARG A 112 -7.06 29.16 -36.18
C ARG A 112 -6.15 30.40 -36.17
N GLN A 113 -6.72 31.60 -36.06
CA GLN A 113 -5.94 32.84 -35.96
C GLN A 113 -6.31 33.71 -34.74
N ALA A 114 -7.05 33.18 -33.77
CA ALA A 114 -7.31 33.85 -32.49
C ALA A 114 -6.46 33.31 -31.32
N TRP A 115 -5.73 32.20 -31.49
CA TRP A 115 -4.97 31.56 -30.40
C TRP A 115 -3.47 31.88 -30.40
N SER A 116 -2.94 32.42 -31.49
CA SER A 116 -1.52 32.78 -31.58
C SER A 116 -1.21 34.19 -31.06
N ALA A 117 -2.25 35.00 -30.79
CA ALA A 117 -2.10 36.39 -30.34
C ALA A 117 -2.30 36.58 -28.83
N LEU A 118 -2.91 35.63 -28.11
CA LEU A 118 -3.09 35.71 -26.66
C LEU A 118 -1.88 35.18 -25.86
N CYS A 119 -1.09 34.26 -26.44
CA CYS A 119 0.08 33.68 -25.77
C CYS A 119 1.33 34.59 -25.77
N LEU A 120 1.26 35.75 -26.41
CA LEU A 120 2.38 36.72 -26.47
C LEU A 120 2.32 37.79 -25.37
N LEU A 121 1.25 37.86 -24.57
CA LEU A 121 1.07 38.87 -23.51
C LEU A 121 1.28 38.35 -22.08
N PHE A 122 1.39 37.03 -21.86
CA PHE A 122 1.74 36.45 -20.55
C PHE A 122 3.12 35.78 -20.58
N ARG A 123 4.17 36.59 -20.71
CA ARG A 123 5.49 36.21 -20.20
C ARG A 123 5.45 36.34 -18.68
N LEU A 124 5.18 35.24 -17.96
CA LEU A 124 5.67 34.93 -16.60
C LEU A 124 4.95 33.70 -15.96
N ILE A 125 4.59 32.68 -16.75
CA ILE A 125 4.27 31.35 -16.19
C ILE A 125 5.00 30.31 -17.06
N PRO A 126 5.91 29.49 -16.49
CA PRO A 126 6.54 28.42 -17.24
C PRO A 126 5.49 27.45 -17.78
N LEU A 127 5.59 27.07 -19.06
CA LEU A 127 4.73 26.06 -19.70
C LEU A 127 4.61 24.75 -18.90
N SER A 128 5.60 24.45 -18.05
CA SER A 128 5.62 23.35 -17.10
C SER A 128 4.56 23.45 -15.99
N PHE A 129 4.11 24.65 -15.61
CA PHE A 129 3.12 24.86 -14.55
C PHE A 129 1.67 24.70 -15.06
N ALA A 130 1.40 25.16 -16.29
CA ALA A 130 0.10 24.96 -16.95
C ALA A 130 -0.14 23.48 -17.32
N PHE A 131 0.92 22.79 -17.73
CA PHE A 131 0.88 21.35 -18.00
C PHE A 131 0.68 20.53 -16.72
N PHE A 132 1.23 21.00 -15.59
CA PHE A 132 1.03 20.39 -14.27
C PHE A 132 -0.45 20.45 -13.89
N MET A 133 -1.09 21.63 -13.92
CA MET A 133 -2.52 21.78 -13.58
C MET A 133 -3.47 20.92 -14.44
N TRP A 134 -3.20 20.80 -15.75
CA TRP A 134 -4.03 20.00 -16.66
C TRP A 134 -3.86 18.48 -16.48
N SER A 135 -2.72 18.03 -15.95
CA SER A 135 -2.41 16.60 -15.79
C SER A 135 -2.69 16.04 -14.39
N THR A 136 -3.00 16.91 -13.41
CA THR A 136 -3.20 16.51 -11.99
C THR A 136 -4.62 16.64 -11.46
N LEU A 137 -5.58 17.21 -12.22
CA LEU A 137 -6.98 17.31 -11.81
C LEU A 137 -7.84 16.27 -12.56
N PRO A 138 -8.65 15.44 -11.87
CA PRO A 138 -9.63 14.57 -12.52
C PRO A 138 -10.65 15.39 -13.31
N GLY A 139 -11.02 14.91 -14.50
CA GLY A 139 -11.73 15.64 -15.56
C GLY A 139 -13.14 16.18 -15.25
N GLU A 140 -13.66 16.01 -14.04
CA GLU A 140 -14.97 16.54 -13.64
C GLU A 140 -14.89 17.88 -12.87
N LEU A 141 -13.76 18.19 -12.22
CA LEU A 141 -13.58 19.49 -11.52
C LEU A 141 -13.22 20.64 -12.48
N ALA A 142 -12.72 20.34 -13.68
CA ALA A 142 -12.38 21.35 -14.67
C ALA A 142 -13.63 21.95 -15.36
N PHE A 143 -14.77 21.23 -15.34
CA PHE A 143 -15.99 21.67 -16.01
C PHE A 143 -16.91 22.49 -15.10
N GLU A 144 -16.94 22.25 -13.78
CA GLU A 144 -17.71 23.07 -12.84
C GLU A 144 -17.09 24.44 -12.57
N LEU A 145 -15.76 24.57 -12.65
CA LEU A 145 -15.07 25.86 -12.53
C LEU A 145 -15.30 26.82 -13.71
N LEU A 146 -15.85 26.33 -14.82
CA LEU A 146 -16.19 27.13 -16.01
C LEU A 146 -17.68 27.40 -16.16
N ALA A 147 -18.55 26.87 -15.29
CA ALA A 147 -19.99 26.77 -15.57
C ALA A 147 -20.95 27.41 -14.54
N GLN A 148 -20.51 28.13 -13.51
CA GLN A 148 -21.46 28.77 -12.58
C GLN A 148 -21.15 30.25 -12.31
N GLY A 149 -21.99 31.11 -12.88
CA GLY A 149 -22.38 32.37 -12.25
C GLY A 149 -23.77 32.23 -11.62
N PRO A 150 -24.29 33.30 -11.00
CA PRO A 150 -24.02 33.73 -9.64
C PRO A 150 -24.87 32.95 -8.61
N VAL A 151 -24.33 32.69 -7.41
CA VAL A 151 -25.18 32.46 -6.23
C VAL A 151 -25.29 33.77 -5.48
N ALA A 152 -26.51 34.30 -5.43
CA ALA A 152 -26.90 35.46 -4.69
C ALA A 152 -26.54 35.31 -3.20
N CYS A 153 -25.99 36.38 -2.63
CA CYS A 153 -25.81 36.54 -1.20
C CYS A 153 -27.16 36.93 -0.59
N ASP A 154 -27.68 36.10 0.32
CA ASP A 154 -28.79 36.42 1.19
C ASP A 154 -28.40 37.57 2.14
N ARG A 155 -28.73 38.80 1.74
CA ARG A 155 -29.02 39.94 2.62
C ARG A 155 -29.42 41.15 1.79
N CYS A 156 -30.71 41.28 1.49
CA CYS A 156 -31.41 42.56 1.45
C CYS A 156 -32.93 42.30 1.39
N LEU A 157 -33.66 42.98 2.28
CA LEU A 157 -35.10 42.90 2.46
C LEU A 157 -35.86 43.22 1.17
N VAL A 158 -36.78 42.35 0.77
CA VAL A 158 -37.89 42.72 -0.10
C VAL A 158 -39.04 43.21 0.79
N GLN A 159 -39.36 44.51 0.67
CA GLN A 159 -40.70 45.02 0.97
C GLN A 159 -41.29 45.57 -0.34
N ASP A 160 -42.49 45.11 -0.64
CA ASP A 160 -43.47 45.64 -1.61
C ASP A 160 -43.35 45.22 -3.11
N PRO A 161 -44.37 44.53 -3.66
CA PRO A 161 -44.41 44.08 -5.05
C PRO A 161 -45.17 45.07 -5.95
N ARG A 162 -44.45 45.72 -6.89
CA ARG A 162 -44.96 46.24 -8.19
C ARG A 162 -43.87 47.12 -8.84
N GLN A 163 -43.15 46.57 -9.82
CA GLN A 163 -42.60 47.29 -11.01
C GLN A 163 -41.66 46.35 -11.78
N GLU A 164 -42.24 45.37 -12.47
CA GLU A 164 -41.71 44.94 -13.77
C GLU A 164 -41.99 46.06 -14.79
N ASP A 165 -41.14 46.16 -15.82
CA ASP A 165 -41.18 47.14 -16.91
C ASP A 165 -40.62 48.54 -16.66
N ARG A 166 -39.29 48.64 -16.50
CA ARG A 166 -38.50 49.75 -17.12
C ARG A 166 -36.96 49.63 -17.11
N ALA A 167 -36.36 48.56 -16.62
CA ALA A 167 -34.89 48.45 -16.53
C ALA A 167 -34.21 47.59 -17.62
N ASN A 168 -34.93 47.16 -18.66
CA ASN A 168 -34.37 46.31 -19.72
C ASN A 168 -33.83 47.07 -20.96
N SER A 169 -33.75 48.40 -20.92
CA SER A 169 -33.26 49.20 -22.06
C SER A 169 -31.99 50.02 -21.79
N GLU A 170 -31.44 50.01 -20.57
CA GLU A 170 -30.33 50.93 -20.23
C GLU A 170 -29.05 50.22 -19.74
N LEU A 171 -29.07 48.89 -19.59
CA LEU A 171 -27.90 48.10 -19.22
C LEU A 171 -27.06 47.63 -20.43
N LEU A 172 -27.64 47.61 -21.64
CA LEU A 172 -26.98 47.11 -22.85
C LEU A 172 -26.06 48.14 -23.54
N HIS A 173 -25.90 49.35 -22.99
CA HIS A 173 -25.10 50.40 -23.65
C HIS A 173 -23.98 51.01 -22.78
N ARG A 174 -23.68 50.47 -21.59
CA ARG A 174 -22.65 51.00 -20.68
C ARG A 174 -21.58 50.01 -20.19
N LEU A 175 -21.49 48.80 -20.73
CA LEU A 175 -20.37 47.89 -20.46
C LEU A 175 -19.41 47.81 -21.66
N GLY A 176 -18.69 48.91 -21.87
CA GLY A 176 -17.45 48.94 -22.63
C GLY A 176 -16.30 49.25 -21.67
N HIS A 177 -15.54 48.21 -21.28
CA HIS A 177 -14.13 48.17 -20.82
C HIS A 177 -13.87 47.13 -19.71
N PRO A 178 -12.64 46.55 -19.64
CA PRO A 178 -12.43 45.11 -19.52
C PRO A 178 -11.93 44.62 -18.15
N TRP A 179 -12.22 43.35 -17.88
CA TRP A 179 -11.45 42.36 -17.12
C TRP A 179 -10.28 42.88 -16.27
N VAL A 180 -10.53 43.03 -14.96
CA VAL A 180 -9.46 43.04 -13.96
C VAL A 180 -9.10 41.57 -13.69
N PRO A 181 -7.87 41.10 -13.95
CA PRO A 181 -7.46 39.77 -13.56
C PRO A 181 -7.30 39.75 -12.04
N VAL A 182 -8.06 38.87 -11.37
CA VAL A 182 -7.80 38.45 -10.00
C VAL A 182 -6.32 38.10 -9.91
N SER A 183 -5.59 38.84 -9.10
CA SER A 183 -4.13 38.68 -9.03
C SER A 183 -3.82 37.26 -8.53
N SER A 184 -2.70 36.67 -8.98
CA SER A 184 -2.23 35.36 -8.53
C SER A 184 -2.14 35.23 -7.00
N LEU A 185 -2.08 36.34 -6.27
CA LEU A 185 -2.14 36.41 -4.81
C LEU A 185 -3.52 36.11 -4.23
N GLU A 186 -4.62 36.47 -4.89
CA GLU A 186 -5.99 36.22 -4.41
C GLU A 186 -6.41 34.76 -4.62
N ALA A 187 -6.00 34.14 -5.74
CA ALA A 187 -6.18 32.70 -5.96
C ALA A 187 -5.34 31.87 -4.99
N LEU A 188 -4.11 32.30 -4.68
CA LEU A 188 -3.27 31.68 -3.65
C LEU A 188 -3.86 31.88 -2.24
N SER A 189 -4.45 33.04 -1.96
CA SER A 189 -5.13 33.34 -0.69
C SER A 189 -6.37 32.44 -0.49
N TRP A 190 -7.17 32.23 -1.53
CA TRP A 190 -8.34 31.35 -1.50
C TRP A 190 -7.96 29.87 -1.38
N CYS A 191 -6.90 29.42 -2.09
CA CYS A 191 -6.32 28.09 -1.85
C CYS A 191 -5.77 27.97 -0.43
N SER A 192 -5.17 29.03 0.12
CA SER A 192 -4.66 29.07 1.49
C SER A 192 -5.78 28.92 2.53
N SER A 193 -6.98 29.45 2.27
CA SER A 193 -8.13 29.28 3.18
C SER A 193 -8.76 27.89 3.16
N LEU A 194 -8.38 27.02 2.22
CA LEU A 194 -8.77 25.60 2.16
C LEU A 194 -7.72 24.66 2.77
N LEU A 195 -6.55 25.18 3.15
CA LEU A 195 -5.47 24.40 3.74
C LEU A 195 -5.58 24.37 5.28
N PRO A 196 -5.19 23.24 5.92
CA PRO A 196 -5.04 23.21 7.36
C PRO A 196 -4.04 24.27 7.84
N SER A 197 -4.23 24.80 9.04
CA SER A 197 -3.31 25.72 9.70
C SER A 197 -1.89 25.12 9.73
N GLY A 198 -0.94 25.74 9.02
CA GLY A 198 0.48 25.34 9.01
C GLY A 198 1.09 25.05 7.64
N VAL A 199 0.31 25.01 6.55
CA VAL A 199 0.84 24.87 5.17
C VAL A 199 1.19 26.27 4.62
N ASN A 200 2.49 26.64 4.60
CA ASN A 200 2.91 27.98 4.22
C ASN A 200 3.76 27.97 2.94
N GLY A 201 3.18 28.45 1.83
CA GLY A 201 3.91 28.65 0.58
C GLY A 201 3.80 27.48 -0.41
N ALA A 202 4.25 27.73 -1.64
CA ALA A 202 3.95 26.87 -2.79
C ALA A 202 4.51 25.44 -2.70
N LEU A 203 5.66 25.23 -2.05
CA LEU A 203 6.25 23.90 -1.88
C LEU A 203 5.46 23.05 -0.86
N ASP A 204 4.93 23.68 0.18
CA ASP A 204 4.10 23.02 1.20
C ASP A 204 2.75 22.61 0.60
N VAL A 205 2.16 23.47 -0.23
CA VAL A 205 0.94 23.17 -0.99
C VAL A 205 1.13 21.97 -1.92
N VAL A 206 2.23 21.94 -2.69
CA VAL A 206 2.53 20.82 -3.60
C VAL A 206 2.74 19.53 -2.83
N SER A 207 3.42 19.57 -1.68
CA SER A 207 3.66 18.40 -0.84
C SER A 207 2.35 17.90 -0.22
N PHE A 208 1.49 18.81 0.22
CA PHE A 208 0.16 18.50 0.74
C PHE A 208 -0.77 17.89 -0.32
N LEU A 209 -0.83 18.49 -1.51
CA LEU A 209 -1.64 17.97 -2.63
C LEU A 209 -1.14 16.60 -3.10
N LYS A 210 0.17 16.38 -3.12
CA LYS A 210 0.75 15.06 -3.39
C LYS A 210 0.33 14.04 -2.33
N ALA A 211 0.45 14.38 -1.05
CA ALA A 211 0.05 13.49 0.04
C ALA A 211 -1.44 13.09 -0.05
N ARG A 212 -2.32 14.05 -0.41
CA ARG A 212 -3.74 13.76 -0.62
C ARG A 212 -4.01 12.88 -1.85
N GLN A 213 -3.35 13.14 -2.97
CA GLN A 213 -3.49 12.31 -4.16
C GLN A 213 -3.01 10.87 -3.91
N GLU A 214 -1.97 10.71 -3.09
CA GLU A 214 -1.43 9.40 -2.70
C GLU A 214 -2.36 8.62 -1.77
N GLU A 215 -2.99 9.31 -0.81
CA GLU A 215 -4.02 8.72 0.06
C GLU A 215 -5.20 8.21 -0.76
N SER A 216 -5.70 9.00 -1.72
CA SER A 216 -6.78 8.56 -2.62
C SER A 216 -6.44 7.30 -3.40
N ALA A 217 -5.22 7.18 -3.94
CA ALA A 217 -4.81 6.00 -4.70
C ALA A 217 -4.71 4.71 -3.84
N ALA A 218 -4.29 4.83 -2.57
CA ALA A 218 -4.25 3.70 -1.65
C ALA A 218 -5.65 3.20 -1.31
N LEU A 219 -6.59 4.12 -1.06
CA LEU A 219 -7.99 3.80 -0.79
C LEU A 219 -8.68 3.19 -2.02
N GLU A 220 -8.43 3.72 -3.22
CA GLU A 220 -8.90 3.13 -4.48
C GLU A 220 -8.42 1.68 -4.64
N THR A 221 -7.14 1.40 -4.32
CA THR A 221 -6.58 0.04 -4.39
C THR A 221 -7.29 -0.91 -3.43
N LEU A 222 -7.57 -0.46 -2.21
CA LEU A 222 -8.31 -1.25 -1.20
C LEU A 222 -9.76 -1.51 -1.65
N GLU A 223 -10.45 -0.50 -2.18
CA GLU A 223 -11.81 -0.65 -2.69
C GLU A 223 -11.87 -1.61 -3.88
N GLN A 224 -10.93 -1.49 -4.82
CA GLN A 224 -10.82 -2.36 -6.00
C GLN A 224 -10.64 -3.81 -5.59
N VAL A 225 -9.69 -4.11 -4.69
CA VAL A 225 -9.41 -5.49 -4.29
C VAL A 225 -10.58 -6.12 -3.53
N MET A 226 -11.28 -5.35 -2.68
CA MET A 226 -12.48 -5.83 -1.99
C MET A 226 -13.63 -6.08 -2.95
N THR A 227 -13.88 -5.15 -3.88
CA THR A 227 -14.94 -5.29 -4.89
C THR A 227 -14.70 -6.51 -5.78
N GLN A 228 -13.46 -6.74 -6.17
CA GLN A 228 -13.09 -7.91 -6.95
C GLN A 228 -13.26 -9.22 -6.17
N ALA A 229 -12.84 -9.27 -4.90
CA ALA A 229 -13.05 -10.45 -4.06
C ALA A 229 -14.54 -10.79 -3.94
N LEU A 230 -15.40 -9.80 -3.72
CA LEU A 230 -16.86 -10.00 -3.68
C LEU A 230 -17.42 -10.52 -5.01
N ALA A 231 -17.02 -9.91 -6.13
CA ALA A 231 -17.44 -10.32 -7.46
C ALA A 231 -17.03 -11.78 -7.76
N MET A 232 -15.81 -12.18 -7.41
CA MET A 232 -15.31 -13.56 -7.57
C MET A 232 -16.04 -14.56 -6.67
N ALA A 233 -16.49 -14.14 -5.49
CA ALA A 233 -17.33 -14.94 -4.60
C ALA A 233 -18.82 -14.93 -5.01
N ASN A 234 -19.17 -14.30 -6.14
CA ASN A 234 -20.54 -14.15 -6.63
C ASN A 234 -21.48 -13.55 -5.56
N THR A 235 -21.01 -12.51 -4.88
CA THR A 235 -21.73 -11.79 -3.83
C THR A 235 -21.46 -10.29 -3.93
N ASP A 236 -22.12 -9.49 -3.10
CA ASP A 236 -22.01 -8.03 -3.09
C ASP A 236 -21.88 -7.47 -1.65
N ARG A 237 -21.76 -6.14 -1.55
CA ARG A 237 -21.51 -5.46 -0.27
C ARG A 237 -22.62 -5.68 0.76
N SER A 238 -23.86 -5.97 0.35
CA SER A 238 -25.00 -6.25 1.24
C SER A 238 -24.84 -7.56 2.03
N ALA A 239 -24.10 -8.53 1.50
CA ALA A 239 -23.85 -9.80 2.18
C ALA A 239 -22.74 -9.70 3.23
N VAL A 240 -21.96 -8.61 3.26
CA VAL A 240 -20.81 -8.47 4.15
C VAL A 240 -21.25 -8.26 5.60
N ARG A 241 -20.80 -9.15 6.48
CA ARG A 241 -21.08 -9.10 7.93
C ARG A 241 -19.96 -8.47 8.73
N ALA A 242 -18.71 -8.69 8.32
CA ALA A 242 -17.57 -8.02 8.91
C ALA A 242 -16.40 -7.90 7.93
N VAL A 243 -15.57 -6.87 8.16
CA VAL A 243 -14.31 -6.65 7.44
C VAL A 243 -13.20 -6.39 8.45
N CYS A 244 -12.06 -7.05 8.29
CA CYS A 244 -10.81 -6.65 8.95
C CYS A 244 -9.86 -6.11 7.89
N LEU A 245 -9.51 -4.83 8.01
CA LEU A 245 -8.47 -4.16 7.24
C LEU A 245 -7.18 -4.14 8.07
N ALA A 246 -6.23 -5.00 7.73
CA ALA A 246 -4.90 -4.95 8.31
C ALA A 246 -3.95 -4.25 7.34
N VAL A 247 -3.58 -3.00 7.62
CA VAL A 247 -2.86 -2.16 6.65
C VAL A 247 -1.56 -1.64 7.22
N SER A 248 -0.49 -1.80 6.44
CA SER A 248 0.83 -1.29 6.75
C SER A 248 0.81 0.23 6.84
N GLY A 249 1.35 0.78 7.92
CA GLY A 249 1.37 2.23 8.18
C GLY A 249 0.27 2.71 9.13
N VAL A 250 -0.76 1.89 9.40
CA VAL A 250 -1.73 2.16 10.47
C VAL A 250 -1.06 1.93 11.81
N ASN A 251 -0.65 3.02 12.46
CA ASN A 251 0.13 2.97 13.70
C ASN A 251 -0.47 3.80 14.83
N HIS A 252 -1.26 4.82 14.50
CA HIS A 252 -1.87 5.72 15.46
C HIS A 252 -3.40 5.58 15.46
N PRO A 253 -4.09 5.80 16.60
CA PRO A 253 -5.56 5.79 16.65
C PRO A 253 -6.23 6.71 15.62
N SER A 254 -5.57 7.81 15.25
CA SER A 254 -6.07 8.71 14.18
C SER A 254 -6.08 8.04 12.80
N ASP A 255 -5.09 7.21 12.50
CA ASP A 255 -4.99 6.49 11.22
C ASP A 255 -6.08 5.43 11.15
N GLN A 256 -6.26 4.70 12.26
CA GLN A 256 -7.34 3.72 12.43
C GLN A 256 -8.71 4.38 12.23
N GLN A 257 -8.95 5.52 12.87
CA GLN A 257 -10.23 6.22 12.77
C GLN A 257 -10.51 6.69 11.34
N ARG A 258 -9.51 7.25 10.64
CA ARG A 258 -9.65 7.66 9.24
C ARG A 258 -10.05 6.51 8.32
N MET A 259 -9.39 5.36 8.47
CA MET A 259 -9.73 4.18 7.68
C MET A 259 -11.10 3.60 8.06
N LEU A 260 -11.48 3.64 9.33
CA LEU A 260 -12.81 3.23 9.80
C LEU A 260 -13.90 4.11 9.21
N ASP A 261 -13.70 5.42 9.17
CA ASP A 261 -14.68 6.35 8.58
C ASP A 261 -14.82 6.11 7.07
N TRP A 262 -13.70 5.96 6.37
CA TRP A 262 -13.70 5.63 4.94
C TRP A 262 -14.42 4.31 4.62
N ILE A 263 -14.13 3.21 5.33
CA ILE A 263 -14.75 1.91 5.01
C ILE A 263 -16.25 1.88 5.33
N ARG A 264 -16.70 2.66 6.32
CA ARG A 264 -18.14 2.77 6.66
C ARG A 264 -18.96 3.36 5.53
N ASP A 265 -18.40 4.26 4.73
CA ASP A 265 -19.08 4.84 3.57
C ASP A 265 -19.22 3.84 2.41
N LEU A 266 -18.41 2.78 2.39
CA LEU A 266 -18.43 1.78 1.32
C LEU A 266 -19.45 0.67 1.52
N PHE A 267 -19.80 0.33 2.77
CA PHE A 267 -20.54 -0.87 3.13
C PHE A 267 -21.83 -0.55 3.90
N PRO A 268 -22.81 -1.47 3.93
CA PRO A 268 -24.06 -1.24 4.66
C PRO A 268 -23.83 -1.10 6.18
N GLY A 269 -24.69 -0.32 6.85
CA GLY A 269 -24.55 -0.02 8.28
C GLY A 269 -24.60 -1.20 9.25
N HIS A 270 -24.97 -2.41 8.79
CA HIS A 270 -24.93 -3.63 9.62
C HIS A 270 -23.55 -4.31 9.66
N ALA A 271 -22.63 -3.95 8.76
CA ALA A 271 -21.32 -4.57 8.69
C ALA A 271 -20.44 -4.04 9.83
N LYS A 272 -19.66 -4.94 10.46
CA LYS A 272 -18.71 -4.57 11.52
C LYS A 272 -17.31 -4.39 10.91
N PHE A 273 -16.59 -3.34 11.29
CA PHE A 273 -15.28 -3.02 10.73
C PHE A 273 -14.20 -3.05 11.81
N TYR A 274 -13.07 -3.66 11.48
CA TYR A 274 -11.87 -3.71 12.29
C TYR A 274 -10.71 -3.17 11.46
N VAL A 275 -9.96 -2.22 11.99
CA VAL A 275 -8.78 -1.67 11.33
C VAL A 275 -7.58 -1.93 12.21
N GLU A 276 -6.63 -2.68 11.69
CA GLU A 276 -5.48 -3.18 12.41
C GLU A 276 -4.19 -2.88 11.64
N ASN A 277 -3.07 -3.04 12.33
CA ASN A 277 -1.75 -3.05 11.69
C ASN A 277 -1.53 -4.37 10.93
N ASP A 278 -0.76 -4.35 9.84
CA ASP A 278 -0.40 -5.54 9.07
C ASP A 278 0.24 -6.66 9.93
N ALA A 279 1.00 -6.28 10.96
CA ALA A 279 1.55 -7.24 11.93
C ALA A 279 0.48 -8.04 12.69
N VAL A 280 -0.69 -7.48 12.93
CA VAL A 280 -1.78 -8.18 13.62
C VAL A 280 -2.34 -9.30 12.75
N ALA A 281 -2.56 -9.03 11.46
CA ALA A 281 -2.98 -10.06 10.49
C ALA A 281 -1.93 -11.15 10.31
N ALA A 282 -0.64 -10.77 10.25
CA ALA A 282 0.46 -11.71 10.16
C ALA A 282 0.58 -12.61 11.41
N LEU A 283 0.37 -12.06 12.61
CA LEU A 283 0.31 -12.86 13.84
C LEU A 283 -0.91 -13.79 13.82
N ALA A 284 -2.07 -13.29 13.38
CA ALA A 284 -3.31 -14.06 13.30
C ALA A 284 -3.22 -15.24 12.33
N SER A 285 -2.51 -15.08 11.20
CA SER A 285 -2.34 -16.18 10.22
C SER A 285 -1.50 -17.32 10.76
N GLY A 286 -0.49 -17.03 11.59
CA GLY A 286 0.30 -18.07 12.28
C GLY A 286 -0.38 -18.67 13.51
N THR A 287 -1.38 -18.00 14.08
CA THR A 287 -2.03 -18.41 15.34
C THR A 287 -3.51 -18.80 15.19
N MET A 288 -3.99 -18.92 13.95
CA MET A 288 -5.38 -19.25 13.62
C MET A 288 -6.39 -18.31 14.31
N GLY A 289 -6.08 -17.00 14.31
CA GLY A 289 -6.96 -15.95 14.86
C GLY A 289 -6.97 -15.80 16.37
N LYS A 290 -6.09 -16.51 17.12
CA LYS A 290 -6.01 -16.40 18.59
C LYS A 290 -5.28 -15.15 19.12
N LEU A 291 -4.48 -14.48 18.28
CA LEU A 291 -3.69 -13.28 18.64
C LEU A 291 -2.93 -13.39 19.97
N HIS A 292 -2.03 -14.37 20.05
CA HIS A 292 -1.15 -14.54 21.19
C HIS A 292 0.27 -14.86 20.71
N GLY A 293 1.27 -14.26 21.35
CA GLY A 293 2.69 -14.46 21.09
C GLY A 293 3.33 -13.30 20.34
N CYS A 294 4.34 -13.60 19.53
CA CYS A 294 5.09 -12.60 18.78
C CYS A 294 5.12 -12.93 17.29
N VAL A 295 5.08 -11.91 16.44
CA VAL A 295 5.37 -12.01 15.02
C VAL A 295 6.62 -11.19 14.70
N LEU A 296 7.48 -11.75 13.86
CA LEU A 296 8.56 -11.05 13.20
C LEU A 296 8.27 -11.00 11.71
N ILE A 297 8.10 -9.79 11.20
CA ILE A 297 8.01 -9.52 9.77
C ILE A 297 9.37 -9.01 9.31
N ALA A 298 9.94 -9.62 8.27
CA ALA A 298 11.07 -9.04 7.52
C ALA A 298 10.84 -9.19 6.00
N GLY A 299 10.38 -8.09 5.40
CA GLY A 299 10.17 -7.93 3.96
C GLY A 299 10.99 -6.74 3.47
N THR A 300 10.37 -5.79 2.78
CA THR A 300 11.02 -4.51 2.43
C THR A 300 11.44 -3.74 3.68
N GLY A 301 10.57 -3.64 4.68
CA GLY A 301 10.85 -3.20 6.05
C GLY A 301 10.88 -4.38 7.03
N SER A 302 11.01 -4.10 8.32
CA SER A 302 10.97 -5.12 9.37
C SER A 302 10.26 -4.64 10.62
N ILE A 303 9.52 -5.52 11.29
CA ILE A 303 8.87 -5.22 12.57
C ILE A 303 8.77 -6.48 13.42
N ALA A 304 9.00 -6.34 14.72
CA ALA A 304 8.56 -7.32 15.72
C ALA A 304 7.34 -6.76 16.46
N TYR A 305 6.28 -7.55 16.55
CA TYR A 305 5.03 -7.17 17.22
C TYR A 305 4.57 -8.33 18.10
N GLY A 306 4.05 -8.03 19.28
CA GLY A 306 3.61 -9.06 20.22
C GLY A 306 2.30 -8.70 20.89
N VAL A 307 1.55 -9.74 21.24
CA VAL A 307 0.25 -9.67 21.91
C VAL A 307 0.20 -10.74 23.01
N THR A 308 -0.15 -10.34 24.23
CA THR A 308 -0.39 -11.25 25.35
C THR A 308 -1.85 -11.75 25.36
N GLU A 309 -2.15 -12.80 26.12
CA GLU A 309 -3.54 -13.30 26.22
C GLU A 309 -4.54 -12.28 26.78
N ASP A 310 -4.07 -11.36 27.64
CA ASP A 310 -4.86 -10.24 28.17
C ASP A 310 -4.90 -9.01 27.22
N GLY A 311 -4.36 -9.13 26.01
CA GLY A 311 -4.44 -8.13 24.95
C GLY A 311 -3.45 -6.97 25.06
N LYS A 312 -2.42 -7.06 25.93
CA LYS A 312 -1.33 -6.07 25.93
C LYS A 312 -0.49 -6.24 24.68
N VAL A 313 -0.06 -5.11 24.12
CA VAL A 313 0.69 -5.07 22.87
C VAL A 313 2.05 -4.40 23.06
N ALA A 314 3.04 -4.87 22.31
CA ALA A 314 4.33 -4.22 22.21
C ALA A 314 4.89 -4.38 20.81
N ARG A 315 5.67 -3.39 20.37
CA ARG A 315 6.40 -3.44 19.11
C ARG A 315 7.87 -3.03 19.27
N ALA A 316 8.70 -3.48 18.34
CA ALA A 316 10.07 -3.05 18.15
C ALA A 316 10.39 -3.04 16.65
N ALA A 317 11.34 -2.19 16.24
CA ALA A 317 11.56 -1.85 14.82
C ALA A 317 10.29 -1.27 14.15
N GLY A 318 10.22 -1.27 12.83
CA GLY A 318 9.10 -0.74 12.05
C GLY A 318 9.05 0.79 12.05
N ALA A 319 10.20 1.44 12.27
CA ALA A 319 10.34 2.90 12.20
C ALA A 319 10.74 3.39 10.80
N GLY A 320 10.92 2.45 9.86
CA GLY A 320 11.36 2.73 8.51
C GLY A 320 12.89 2.82 8.39
N PRO A 321 13.40 2.87 7.15
CA PRO A 321 14.82 2.66 6.84
C PRO A 321 15.75 3.78 7.30
N VAL A 322 15.21 4.97 7.62
CA VAL A 322 16.00 6.09 8.14
C VAL A 322 16.30 5.92 9.62
N LEU A 323 15.34 5.37 10.37
CA LEU A 323 15.39 5.27 11.83
C LEU A 323 15.76 3.85 12.31
N GLY A 324 15.88 2.89 11.39
CA GLY A 324 16.20 1.50 11.72
C GLY A 324 15.87 0.54 10.58
N ASP A 325 15.31 -0.60 10.94
CA ASP A 325 15.00 -1.71 10.04
C ASP A 325 16.23 -2.28 9.33
N TRP A 326 17.39 -2.31 10.00
CA TRP A 326 18.65 -2.83 9.44
C TRP A 326 18.60 -4.32 9.11
N GLY A 327 17.70 -5.06 9.77
CA GLY A 327 17.39 -6.46 9.46
C GLY A 327 16.44 -6.67 8.28
N SER A 328 15.84 -5.60 7.74
CA SER A 328 14.92 -5.67 6.60
C SER A 328 15.65 -5.89 5.28
N GLY A 329 14.89 -6.18 4.22
CA GLY A 329 15.44 -6.30 2.89
C GLY A 329 16.06 -4.99 2.39
N TYR A 330 15.44 -3.84 2.69
CA TYR A 330 16.06 -2.54 2.41
C TYR A 330 17.37 -2.39 3.20
N GLY A 331 17.35 -2.68 4.51
CA GLY A 331 18.51 -2.54 5.39
C GLY A 331 19.70 -3.38 4.94
N ILE A 332 19.47 -4.65 4.60
CA ILE A 332 20.49 -5.56 4.06
C ILE A 332 21.08 -5.01 2.76
N ALA A 333 20.22 -4.62 1.81
CA ALA A 333 20.65 -4.13 0.51
C ALA A 333 21.35 -2.76 0.58
N ALA A 334 20.89 -1.84 1.42
CA ALA A 334 21.50 -0.53 1.63
C ALA A 334 22.91 -0.66 2.23
N GLN A 335 23.10 -1.59 3.17
CA GLN A 335 24.43 -1.93 3.70
C GLN A 335 25.34 -2.51 2.61
N ALA A 336 24.81 -3.37 1.74
CA ALA A 336 25.57 -3.92 0.62
C ALA A 336 25.98 -2.84 -0.40
N LEU A 337 25.07 -1.95 -0.81
CA LEU A 337 25.37 -0.81 -1.67
C LEU A 337 26.44 0.10 -1.05
N THR A 338 26.32 0.38 0.26
CA THR A 338 27.32 1.14 1.01
C THR A 338 28.68 0.44 1.01
N ALA A 339 28.70 -0.88 1.15
CA ALA A 339 29.94 -1.67 1.11
C ALA A 339 30.60 -1.63 -0.27
N VAL A 340 29.82 -1.68 -1.36
CA VAL A 340 30.33 -1.52 -2.74
C VAL A 340 31.01 -0.17 -2.93
N ILE A 341 30.36 0.92 -2.51
CA ILE A 341 30.95 2.27 -2.60
C ILE A 341 32.22 2.37 -1.74
N LYS A 342 32.20 1.85 -0.50
CA LYS A 342 33.41 1.84 0.35
C LYS A 342 34.55 1.07 -0.27
N ALA A 343 34.29 -0.07 -0.90
CA ALA A 343 35.31 -0.87 -1.58
C ALA A 343 35.88 -0.10 -2.79
N TYR A 344 35.02 0.57 -3.56
CA TYR A 344 35.43 1.40 -4.69
C TYR A 344 36.31 2.59 -4.28
N ASP A 345 35.93 3.28 -3.20
CA ASP A 345 36.70 4.40 -2.64
C ASP A 345 38.04 3.98 -1.99
N GLY A 346 38.29 2.68 -1.82
CA GLY A 346 39.42 2.15 -1.03
C GLY A 346 39.27 2.33 0.49
N ARG A 347 38.06 2.69 0.97
CA ARG A 347 37.74 2.85 2.41
C ARG A 347 37.27 1.56 3.07
N GLY A 348 36.93 0.55 2.28
CA GLY A 348 36.45 -0.75 2.73
C GLY A 348 37.22 -1.89 2.06
N PRO A 349 37.07 -3.12 2.58
CA PRO A 349 37.67 -4.30 1.97
C PRO A 349 37.08 -4.56 0.57
N HIS A 350 37.85 -5.25 -0.27
CA HIS A 350 37.34 -5.77 -1.53
C HIS A 350 36.17 -6.76 -1.27
N THR A 351 35.13 -6.69 -2.10
CA THR A 351 33.97 -7.59 -2.02
C THR A 351 33.46 -7.97 -3.41
N ASN A 352 33.04 -9.22 -3.55
CA ASN A 352 32.35 -9.73 -4.73
C ASN A 352 31.02 -9.00 -4.97
N LEU A 353 30.42 -8.40 -3.93
CA LEU A 353 29.20 -7.60 -4.04
C LEU A 353 29.31 -6.52 -5.13
N THR A 354 30.49 -5.92 -5.32
CA THR A 354 30.72 -4.91 -6.35
C THR A 354 30.39 -5.46 -7.73
N ARG A 355 30.97 -6.60 -8.10
CA ARG A 355 30.75 -7.22 -9.41
C ARG A 355 29.33 -7.75 -9.55
N GLU A 356 28.79 -8.38 -8.51
CA GLU A 356 27.48 -9.05 -8.57
C GLU A 356 26.33 -8.04 -8.63
N ILE A 357 26.40 -6.94 -7.86
CA ILE A 357 25.39 -5.87 -7.89
C ILE A 357 25.42 -5.12 -9.22
N LEU A 358 26.61 -4.73 -9.71
CA LEU A 358 26.72 -4.05 -11.01
C LEU A 358 26.15 -4.92 -12.14
N ARG A 359 26.43 -6.23 -12.14
CA ARG A 359 25.84 -7.16 -13.10
C ARG A 359 24.32 -7.24 -12.99
N LYS A 360 23.77 -7.30 -11.76
CA LYS A 360 22.33 -7.36 -11.53
C LYS A 360 21.61 -6.08 -12.00
N LEU A 361 22.27 -4.94 -11.87
CA LEU A 361 21.72 -3.63 -12.21
C LEU A 361 22.08 -3.17 -13.64
N GLU A 362 22.86 -3.97 -14.37
CA GLU A 362 23.36 -3.65 -15.71
C GLU A 362 24.15 -2.32 -15.76
N LEU A 363 24.91 -2.05 -14.70
CA LEU A 363 25.76 -0.86 -14.58
C LEU A 363 27.20 -1.16 -14.95
N SER A 364 27.89 -0.19 -15.55
CA SER A 364 29.28 -0.37 -16.00
C SER A 364 30.31 -0.05 -14.91
N SER A 365 29.95 0.77 -13.93
CA SER A 365 30.85 1.24 -12.88
C SER A 365 30.13 1.50 -11.54
N PRO A 366 30.82 1.44 -10.38
CA PRO A 366 30.25 1.83 -9.09
C PRO A 366 29.74 3.27 -9.03
N ASP A 367 30.31 4.20 -9.79
CA ASP A 367 29.87 5.61 -9.83
C ASP A 367 28.41 5.76 -10.29
N GLU A 368 27.94 4.87 -11.17
CA GLU A 368 26.56 4.89 -11.66
C GLU A 368 25.54 4.50 -10.58
N LEU A 369 25.97 3.89 -9.47
CA LEU A 369 25.07 3.53 -8.36
C LEU A 369 24.44 4.77 -7.72
N ILE A 370 25.12 5.92 -7.72
CA ILE A 370 24.57 7.18 -7.19
C ILE A 370 23.33 7.57 -8.01
N GLY A 371 23.48 7.65 -9.33
CA GLY A 371 22.39 7.96 -10.24
C GLY A 371 21.26 6.94 -10.16
N TRP A 372 21.60 5.64 -10.11
CA TRP A 372 20.61 4.58 -9.97
C TRP A 372 19.84 4.68 -8.65
N THR A 373 20.51 4.96 -7.53
CA THR A 373 19.89 5.01 -6.19
C THR A 373 18.94 6.19 -6.05
N TYR A 374 19.35 7.38 -6.49
CA TYR A 374 18.53 8.59 -6.32
C TYR A 374 17.50 8.81 -7.43
N ALA A 375 17.56 8.04 -8.53
CA ALA A 375 16.56 8.12 -9.61
C ALA A 375 15.16 7.62 -9.20
N ASP A 376 15.08 6.74 -8.20
CA ASP A 376 13.83 6.15 -7.73
C ASP A 376 13.89 5.92 -6.21
N PRO A 377 13.00 6.57 -5.42
CA PRO A 377 13.00 6.45 -3.96
C PRO A 377 12.43 5.12 -3.45
N SER A 378 12.06 4.18 -4.34
CA SER A 378 11.44 2.91 -3.98
C SER A 378 12.31 2.01 -3.11
N TRP A 379 11.85 1.75 -1.88
CA TRP A 379 12.52 0.83 -0.97
C TRP A 379 12.49 -0.60 -1.48
N ALA A 380 11.38 -1.01 -2.11
CA ALA A 380 11.24 -2.35 -2.69
C ALA A 380 12.29 -2.64 -3.77
N ARG A 381 12.66 -1.63 -4.57
CA ARG A 381 13.71 -1.73 -5.60
C ARG A 381 15.08 -1.98 -4.98
N ILE A 382 15.38 -1.34 -3.86
CA ILE A 382 16.62 -1.57 -3.10
C ILE A 382 16.58 -2.97 -2.46
N ALA A 383 15.49 -3.31 -1.77
CA ALA A 383 15.30 -4.62 -1.13
C ALA A 383 15.40 -5.80 -2.12
N ALA A 384 15.08 -5.60 -3.40
CA ALA A 384 15.23 -6.61 -4.44
C ALA A 384 16.70 -7.06 -4.68
N LEU A 385 17.69 -6.40 -4.09
CA LEU A 385 19.10 -6.81 -4.12
C LEU A 385 19.47 -7.87 -3.08
N VAL A 386 18.63 -8.14 -2.09
CA VAL A 386 18.89 -9.16 -1.04
C VAL A 386 19.35 -10.52 -1.61
N PRO A 387 18.74 -11.08 -2.68
CA PRO A 387 19.19 -12.35 -3.23
C PRO A 387 20.64 -12.35 -3.71
N VAL A 388 21.17 -11.20 -4.15
CA VAL A 388 22.57 -11.02 -4.56
C VAL A 388 23.50 -11.05 -3.34
N VAL A 389 23.08 -10.39 -2.25
CA VAL A 389 23.82 -10.39 -0.98
C VAL A 389 23.91 -11.80 -0.41
N VAL A 390 22.79 -12.51 -0.36
CA VAL A 390 22.73 -13.91 0.10
C VAL A 390 23.61 -14.81 -0.76
N SER A 391 23.54 -14.69 -2.09
CA SER A 391 24.39 -15.48 -2.99
C SER A 391 25.89 -15.20 -2.78
N SER A 392 26.26 -13.94 -2.58
CA SER A 392 27.66 -13.57 -2.36
C SER A 392 28.17 -14.14 -1.04
N ALA A 393 27.34 -14.15 0.01
CA ALA A 393 27.67 -14.78 1.29
C ALA A 393 27.82 -16.31 1.15
N ASP A 394 26.93 -16.96 0.39
CA ASP A 394 27.00 -18.40 0.09
C ASP A 394 28.33 -18.79 -0.59
N ASP A 395 28.81 -17.92 -1.48
CA ASP A 395 30.08 -18.03 -2.21
C ASP A 395 31.31 -17.67 -1.34
N GLY A 396 31.11 -17.31 -0.07
CA GLY A 396 32.18 -17.06 0.90
C GLY A 396 32.65 -15.61 0.99
N ASP A 397 31.89 -14.64 0.46
CA ASP A 397 32.22 -13.22 0.61
C ASP A 397 32.07 -12.78 2.08
N GLU A 398 33.16 -12.37 2.71
CA GLU A 398 33.19 -12.00 4.14
C GLU A 398 32.34 -10.77 4.45
N VAL A 399 32.28 -9.80 3.53
CA VAL A 399 31.50 -8.56 3.70
C VAL A 399 30.01 -8.87 3.67
N ALA A 400 29.56 -9.67 2.70
CA ALA A 400 28.19 -10.13 2.61
C ALA A 400 27.80 -10.98 3.84
N ASN A 401 28.67 -11.90 4.28
CA ASN A 401 28.44 -12.68 5.50
C ASN A 401 28.28 -11.79 6.72
N LYS A 402 29.14 -10.78 6.89
CA LYS A 402 29.03 -9.82 8.00
C LYS A 402 27.70 -9.07 7.96
N ILE A 403 27.30 -8.53 6.80
CA ILE A 403 26.03 -7.80 6.65
C ILE A 403 24.86 -8.68 7.08
N LEU A 404 24.82 -9.94 6.65
CA LEU A 404 23.72 -10.84 6.98
C LEU A 404 23.73 -11.24 8.46
N HIS A 405 24.89 -11.41 9.08
CA HIS A 405 25.00 -11.65 10.52
C HIS A 405 24.52 -10.47 11.35
N ASP A 406 24.94 -9.25 11.01
CA ASP A 406 24.50 -8.03 11.69
C ASP A 406 22.97 -7.89 11.55
N SER A 407 22.43 -8.16 10.36
CA SER A 407 20.99 -8.13 10.08
C SER A 407 20.20 -9.18 10.88
N VAL A 408 20.74 -10.40 11.03
CA VAL A 408 20.16 -11.44 11.89
C VAL A 408 20.09 -10.97 13.34
N GLN A 409 21.15 -10.33 13.83
CA GLN A 409 21.22 -9.85 15.21
C GLN A 409 20.17 -8.76 15.48
N GLU A 410 20.03 -7.80 14.56
CA GLU A 410 19.01 -6.74 14.63
C GLU A 410 17.57 -7.30 14.67
N LEU A 411 17.28 -8.31 13.85
CA LEU A 411 15.99 -9.00 13.86
C LEU A 411 15.75 -9.73 15.19
N ALA A 412 16.76 -10.45 15.68
CA ALA A 412 16.67 -11.18 16.95
C ALA A 412 16.46 -10.22 18.14
N ASP A 413 17.21 -9.12 18.19
CA ASP A 413 17.11 -8.11 19.24
C ASP A 413 15.74 -7.43 19.26
N SER A 414 15.14 -7.23 18.09
CA SER A 414 13.77 -6.71 17.96
C SER A 414 12.75 -7.66 18.62
N VAL A 415 12.86 -8.97 18.36
CA VAL A 415 12.00 -9.97 19.02
C VAL A 415 12.25 -10.02 20.52
N VAL A 416 13.53 -10.02 20.93
CA VAL A 416 13.91 -10.03 22.35
C VAL A 416 13.33 -8.83 23.11
N ALA A 417 13.35 -7.65 22.50
CA ALA A 417 12.77 -6.44 23.10
C ALA A 417 11.26 -6.58 23.33
N VAL A 418 10.52 -7.15 22.36
CA VAL A 418 9.07 -7.38 22.48
C VAL A 418 8.76 -8.43 23.54
N VAL A 419 9.42 -9.59 23.48
CA VAL A 419 9.20 -10.71 24.40
C VAL A 419 9.46 -10.29 25.85
N ARG A 420 10.54 -9.53 26.12
CA ARG A 420 10.83 -9.01 27.46
C ARG A 420 9.80 -8.00 27.94
N ARG A 421 9.38 -7.06 27.08
CA ARG A 421 8.43 -6.01 27.47
C ARG A 421 7.06 -6.57 27.83
N LEU A 422 6.65 -7.65 27.15
CA LEU A 422 5.38 -8.31 27.37
C LEU A 422 5.45 -9.50 28.32
N THR A 423 6.65 -9.90 28.74
CA THR A 423 6.86 -11.11 29.55
C THR A 423 6.22 -12.35 28.91
N LEU A 424 6.30 -12.47 27.57
CA LEU A 424 5.64 -13.55 26.81
C LEU A 424 6.17 -14.94 27.17
N CYS A 425 7.36 -15.03 27.74
CA CYS A 425 8.00 -16.26 28.20
C CYS A 425 7.84 -16.52 29.70
N GLY A 426 6.86 -15.84 30.34
CA GLY A 426 6.62 -15.89 31.78
C GLY A 426 7.69 -15.18 32.62
N GLU A 427 7.49 -15.15 33.94
CA GLU A 427 8.42 -14.52 34.91
C GLU A 427 9.71 -15.34 35.15
N GLY A 428 9.79 -16.55 34.57
CA GLY A 428 10.95 -17.44 34.70
C GLY A 428 12.08 -17.18 33.69
N HIS A 429 13.07 -18.08 33.64
CA HIS A 429 14.24 -18.03 32.74
C HIS A 429 13.92 -18.31 31.25
N GLY A 430 12.81 -17.80 30.70
CA GLY A 430 12.50 -17.91 29.27
C GLY A 430 12.05 -19.30 28.79
N LYS A 431 11.60 -20.17 29.69
CA LYS A 431 11.22 -21.57 29.38
C LYS A 431 9.78 -21.74 28.95
N ASP A 432 8.90 -20.79 29.27
CA ASP A 432 7.50 -20.90 28.89
C ASP A 432 7.36 -20.76 27.39
N LYS A 433 6.46 -21.56 26.81
CA LYS A 433 6.28 -21.63 25.37
C LYS A 433 5.48 -20.44 24.89
N PHE A 434 5.99 -19.77 23.87
CA PHE A 434 5.24 -18.75 23.13
C PHE A 434 5.48 -18.92 21.63
N PRO A 435 4.45 -18.68 20.79
CA PRO A 435 4.62 -18.76 19.35
C PRO A 435 5.38 -17.53 18.84
N LEU A 436 6.34 -17.77 17.95
CA LEU A 436 7.03 -16.77 17.15
C LEU A 436 6.69 -16.97 15.68
N VAL A 437 5.75 -16.18 15.17
CA VAL A 437 5.34 -16.23 13.77
C VAL A 437 6.38 -15.50 12.90
N LEU A 438 6.86 -16.12 11.83
CA LEU A 438 7.86 -15.57 10.93
C LEU A 438 7.24 -15.30 9.55
N VAL A 439 7.26 -14.04 9.10
CA VAL A 439 6.64 -13.61 7.83
C VAL A 439 7.58 -12.71 7.02
N GLY A 440 7.54 -12.84 5.70
CA GLY A 440 8.23 -11.93 4.77
C GLY A 440 9.41 -12.57 4.04
N GLY A 441 9.67 -12.07 2.83
CA GLY A 441 10.62 -12.68 1.88
C GLY A 441 12.07 -12.77 2.35
N VAL A 442 12.49 -11.98 3.35
CA VAL A 442 13.84 -12.11 3.95
C VAL A 442 13.94 -13.39 4.80
N LEU A 443 12.81 -13.85 5.36
CA LEU A 443 12.72 -15.04 6.21
C LEU A 443 12.37 -16.32 5.41
N GLU A 444 12.09 -16.20 4.11
CA GLU A 444 11.88 -17.32 3.20
C GLU A 444 13.23 -17.97 2.85
N GLY A 445 13.66 -18.95 3.66
CA GLY A 445 14.93 -19.64 3.48
C GLY A 445 14.87 -20.72 2.39
N ASN A 446 15.75 -20.64 1.38
CA ASN A 446 15.93 -21.69 0.36
C ASN A 446 17.39 -21.81 -0.16
N LYS A 447 18.39 -21.40 0.62
CA LYS A 447 19.81 -21.47 0.24
C LYS A 447 20.69 -21.93 1.41
N LYS A 448 22.01 -22.05 1.17
CA LYS A 448 23.02 -22.41 2.18
C LYS A 448 23.02 -21.41 3.34
N TRP A 449 22.80 -20.13 3.07
CA TRP A 449 22.52 -19.13 4.09
C TRP A 449 21.04 -19.07 4.46
N ASN A 450 20.72 -19.39 5.73
CA ASN A 450 19.35 -19.43 6.24
C ASN A 450 19.13 -18.36 7.31
N ILE A 451 18.72 -17.16 6.89
CA ILE A 451 18.46 -16.01 7.79
C ILE A 451 17.45 -16.39 8.88
N SER A 452 16.32 -17.00 8.51
CA SER A 452 15.28 -17.38 9.49
C SER A 452 15.78 -18.37 10.54
N GLY A 453 16.58 -19.37 10.14
CA GLY A 453 17.17 -20.34 11.05
C GLY A 453 18.16 -19.69 12.01
N GLU A 454 18.98 -18.76 11.52
CA GLU A 454 19.93 -18.01 12.33
C GLU A 454 19.25 -17.06 13.32
N VAL A 455 18.18 -16.36 12.91
CA VAL A 455 17.37 -15.53 13.82
C VAL A 455 16.77 -16.39 14.93
N VAL A 456 16.15 -17.53 14.59
CA VAL A 456 15.58 -18.46 15.58
C VAL A 456 16.67 -19.01 16.50
N ARG A 457 17.87 -19.30 15.99
CA ARG A 457 19.02 -19.74 16.78
C ARG A 457 19.48 -18.68 17.77
N CYS A 458 19.51 -17.41 17.39
CA CYS A 458 19.85 -16.31 18.31
C CYS A 458 18.77 -16.16 19.39
N ILE A 459 17.50 -16.21 19.01
CA ILE A 459 16.37 -16.07 19.95
C ILE A 459 16.32 -17.25 20.93
N SER A 460 16.52 -18.49 20.48
CA SER A 460 16.42 -19.68 21.33
C SER A 460 17.52 -19.79 22.39
N LYS A 461 18.67 -19.13 22.19
CA LYS A 461 19.69 -18.97 23.23
C LYS A 461 19.20 -18.12 24.41
N VAL A 462 18.33 -17.15 24.14
CA VAL A 462 17.76 -16.25 25.16
C VAL A 462 16.45 -16.81 25.72
N PHE A 463 15.61 -17.38 24.84
CA PHE A 463 14.30 -17.95 25.18
C PHE A 463 14.19 -19.38 24.64
N PRO A 464 14.59 -20.40 25.42
CA PRO A 464 14.46 -21.80 25.01
C PRO A 464 13.02 -22.24 24.73
N GLY A 465 12.03 -21.53 25.28
CA GLY A 465 10.60 -21.78 25.03
C GLY A 465 10.06 -21.26 23.69
N VAL A 466 10.86 -20.55 22.89
CA VAL A 466 10.39 -20.01 21.59
C VAL A 466 9.89 -21.14 20.68
N HIS A 467 8.68 -20.98 20.16
CA HIS A 467 8.09 -21.91 19.21
C HIS A 467 7.93 -21.23 17.84
N PRO A 468 8.90 -21.36 16.92
CA PRO A 468 8.83 -20.71 15.62
C PRO A 468 7.72 -21.31 14.75
N ILE A 469 6.90 -20.46 14.16
CA ILE A 469 5.79 -20.82 13.27
C ILE A 469 5.99 -20.13 11.93
N ARG A 470 5.91 -20.88 10.84
CA ARG A 470 5.68 -20.33 9.50
C ARG A 470 4.19 -20.48 9.19
N PRO A 471 3.45 -19.39 8.92
CA PRO A 471 2.05 -19.50 8.58
C PRO A 471 1.83 -20.42 7.36
N GLU A 472 0.84 -21.31 7.47
CA GLU A 472 0.38 -22.13 6.34
C GLU A 472 -0.62 -21.36 5.45
N VAL A 473 -1.11 -20.22 5.94
CA VAL A 473 -2.06 -19.34 5.28
C VAL A 473 -1.52 -17.91 5.26
N GLU A 474 -1.94 -17.14 4.26
CA GLU A 474 -1.51 -15.75 4.11
C GLU A 474 -2.13 -14.81 5.17
N PRO A 475 -1.52 -13.64 5.44
CA PRO A 475 -2.04 -12.71 6.45
C PRO A 475 -3.48 -12.24 6.20
N ALA A 476 -3.93 -12.13 4.93
CA ALA A 476 -5.31 -11.79 4.62
C ALA A 476 -6.32 -12.80 5.22
N ILE A 477 -5.98 -14.09 5.26
CA ILE A 477 -6.78 -15.11 5.95
C ILE A 477 -6.73 -14.88 7.46
N GLY A 478 -5.56 -14.52 8.01
CA GLY A 478 -5.44 -14.08 9.40
C GLY A 478 -6.41 -12.95 9.74
N ALA A 479 -6.45 -11.89 8.93
CA ALA A 479 -7.38 -10.78 9.08
C ALA A 479 -8.85 -11.24 9.02
N ALA A 480 -9.20 -12.10 8.07
CA ALA A 480 -10.56 -12.63 7.95
C ALA A 480 -10.98 -13.44 9.19
N LEU A 481 -10.07 -14.25 9.75
CA LEU A 481 -10.32 -15.01 10.98
C LEU A 481 -10.55 -14.10 12.19
N LEU A 482 -9.89 -12.94 12.26
CA LEU A 482 -10.16 -11.93 13.29
C LEU A 482 -11.57 -11.37 13.16
N ALA A 483 -11.93 -10.85 11.98
CA ALA A 483 -13.27 -10.34 11.73
C ALA A 483 -14.35 -11.37 12.04
N TRP A 484 -14.14 -12.62 11.63
CA TRP A 484 -15.06 -13.73 11.90
C TRP A 484 -15.18 -14.04 13.41
N SER A 485 -14.07 -14.10 14.14
CA SER A 485 -14.05 -14.35 15.59
C SER A 485 -14.82 -13.28 16.36
N HIS A 486 -14.61 -12.00 16.02
CA HIS A 486 -15.34 -10.89 16.63
C HIS A 486 -16.81 -10.88 16.26
N HIS A 487 -17.15 -11.16 14.99
CA HIS A 487 -18.54 -11.27 14.56
C HIS A 487 -19.30 -12.34 15.36
N ARG A 488 -18.71 -13.52 15.56
CA ARG A 488 -19.31 -14.61 16.34
C ARG A 488 -19.46 -14.30 17.84
N LYS A 489 -18.49 -13.60 18.44
CA LYS A 489 -18.61 -13.16 19.84
C LYS A 489 -19.80 -12.19 20.00
N GLY A 490 -20.00 -11.29 19.04
CA GLY A 490 -21.15 -10.39 19.01
C GLY A 490 -22.49 -11.14 18.98
N LEU A 491 -22.63 -12.14 18.10
CA LEU A 491 -23.86 -12.96 18.00
C LEU A 491 -24.17 -13.73 19.29
N LYS A 492 -23.14 -14.22 20.00
CA LYS A 492 -23.34 -14.91 21.29
C LYS A 492 -23.84 -13.99 22.39
N LEU A 493 -23.40 -12.72 22.39
CA LEU A 493 -23.87 -11.73 23.34
C LEU A 493 -25.31 -11.31 23.03
N GLU A 494 -25.65 -11.11 21.76
CA GLU A 494 -27.00 -10.74 21.33
C GLU A 494 -28.03 -11.86 21.60
N ASN A 495 -27.68 -13.12 21.37
CA ASN A 495 -28.55 -14.29 21.62
C ASN A 495 -28.58 -14.77 23.09
N GLY A 496 -27.77 -14.18 23.96
CA GLY A 496 -27.67 -14.52 25.39
C GLY A 496 -28.33 -13.49 26.32
N SER A 497 -29.07 -12.53 25.75
CA SER A 497 -29.80 -11.47 26.46
C SER A 497 -31.27 -11.77 26.62
#